data_AF-A0A8B8YP53-F1
#
_entry.id   AF-A0A8B8YP53-F1
#
_cell.length_a   1.000
_cell.length_b   1.000
_cell.length_c   1.000
_cell.angle_alpha   90.00
_cell.angle_beta   90.00
_cell.angle_gamma   90.00
#
_symmetry.space_group_name_H-M   'P 1'
#
loop_
_entity.id
_entity.type
_entity.pdbx_description
1 polymer ?
#
loop_
_entity_poly.entity_id
_entity_poly.type
_entity_poly.pdbx_seq_one_letter_code
_entity_poly.pdbx_strand_id
1 'polypeptide(L)'
;MGITKSVHSSSDQLKGRFLGVVYNYTVHGVQRDEAGWEQSVSVPLLQPGMFGLMDQWDQYLEDFSTTGAWLPHRYEEDHHNCYSYALRFINCVLATEGEERLDRDEFTEKFVIPRTRKASKYITLYRMIEEHGFYVIDPPGPQTGPGPGSGSC
;
A
#
# COMPACT_ATOMS: atom_id res chain seq x y z
N MET A 1 22.25 33.12 10.81
CA MET A 1 22.63 31.76 10.35
C MET A 1 21.35 31.01 10.04
N GLY A 2 20.97 30.95 8.77
CA GLY A 2 19.76 30.25 8.33
C GLY A 2 20.04 28.75 8.23
N ILE A 3 19.24 27.94 8.93
CA ILE A 3 19.24 26.49 8.73
C ILE A 3 18.26 26.22 7.59
N THR A 4 18.76 26.16 6.37
CA THR A 4 18.03 25.51 5.27
C THR A 4 18.04 24.00 5.53
N LYS A 5 16.99 23.49 6.19
CA LYS A 5 16.71 22.06 6.15
C LYS A 5 16.16 21.76 4.77
N SER A 6 17.02 21.27 3.88
CA SER A 6 16.60 20.57 2.67
C SER A 6 15.92 19.28 3.14
N VAL A 7 14.60 19.33 3.29
CA VAL A 7 13.78 18.13 3.41
C VAL A 7 13.48 17.72 1.97
N HIS A 8 14.44 17.05 1.32
CA HIS A 8 14.08 16.24 0.16
C HIS A 8 13.25 15.07 0.69
N SER A 9 11.97 15.08 0.34
CA SER A 9 11.08 13.96 0.62
C SER A 9 11.68 12.71 -0.05
N SER A 10 11.61 11.55 0.60
CA SER A 10 12.01 10.28 -0.03
C SER A 10 11.25 10.03 -1.35
N SER A 11 10.12 10.71 -1.54
CA SER A 11 9.34 10.73 -2.78
C SER A 11 10.01 11.49 -3.93
N ASP A 12 10.84 12.50 -3.66
CA ASP A 12 11.50 13.31 -4.71
C ASP A 12 12.70 12.59 -5.32
N GLN A 13 13.36 11.70 -4.57
CA GLN A 13 14.48 10.89 -5.08
C GLN A 13 14.04 9.76 -6.01
N LEU A 14 12.76 9.37 -5.99
CA LEU A 14 12.20 8.29 -6.82
C LEU A 14 11.61 8.81 -8.14
N LYS A 15 11.48 10.13 -8.29
CA LYS A 15 10.75 10.80 -9.37
C LYS A 15 11.39 10.68 -10.77
N GLY A 16 12.60 10.13 -10.85
CA GLY A 16 13.30 9.82 -12.11
C GLY A 16 13.61 8.34 -12.34
N ARG A 17 13.11 7.43 -11.48
CA ARG A 17 13.47 6.01 -11.49
C ARG A 17 12.37 5.09 -12.01
N PHE A 18 11.11 5.55 -11.95
CA PHE A 18 9.96 4.84 -12.51
C PHE A 18 9.27 5.72 -13.55
N LEU A 19 8.66 5.10 -14.55
CA LEU A 19 7.87 5.79 -15.58
C LEU A 19 6.60 6.46 -15.01
N GLY A 20 6.21 6.14 -13.77
CA GLY A 20 5.05 6.72 -13.10
C GLY A 20 3.72 6.16 -13.58
N VAL A 21 3.75 4.99 -14.22
CA VAL A 21 2.59 4.36 -14.84
C VAL A 21 2.01 3.29 -13.92
N VAL A 22 0.68 3.23 -13.83
CA VAL A 22 -0.03 2.25 -13.02
C VAL A 22 -0.60 1.16 -13.92
N TYR A 23 -0.34 -0.09 -13.54
CA TYR A 23 -0.98 -1.26 -14.16
C TYR A 23 -2.12 -1.73 -13.27
N ASN A 24 -3.31 -1.83 -13.83
CA ASN A 24 -4.49 -2.34 -13.15
C ASN A 24 -5.07 -3.51 -13.95
N TYR A 25 -5.66 -4.50 -13.27
CA TYR A 25 -6.30 -5.62 -13.95
C TYR A 25 -7.80 -5.60 -13.70
N THR A 26 -8.58 -5.55 -14.77
CA THR A 26 -10.05 -5.41 -14.74
C THR A 26 -10.69 -6.45 -15.65
N VAL A 27 -12.03 -6.42 -15.72
CA VAL A 27 -12.82 -7.17 -16.71
C VAL A 27 -12.39 -6.93 -18.17
N HIS A 28 -11.69 -5.82 -18.44
CA HIS A 28 -11.15 -5.47 -19.76
C HIS A 28 -9.69 -5.89 -19.96
N GLY A 29 -9.14 -6.72 -19.06
CA GLY A 29 -7.73 -7.09 -19.09
C GLY A 29 -6.85 -6.09 -18.34
N VAL A 30 -5.53 -6.21 -18.51
CA VAL A 30 -4.57 -5.28 -17.91
C VAL A 30 -4.65 -3.93 -18.62
N GLN A 31 -4.88 -2.86 -17.87
CA GLN A 31 -4.85 -1.48 -18.32
C GLN A 31 -3.59 -0.77 -17.81
N ARG A 32 -3.18 0.25 -18.55
CA ARG A 32 -2.00 1.06 -18.28
C ARG A 32 -2.43 2.52 -18.17
N ASP A 33 -2.41 3.03 -16.94
CA ASP A 33 -2.90 4.38 -16.62
C ASP A 33 -1.73 5.30 -16.26
N GLU A 34 -1.66 6.47 -16.89
CA GLU A 34 -0.69 7.52 -16.57
C GLU A 34 -1.22 8.53 -15.54
N ALA A 35 -2.53 8.53 -15.30
CA ALA A 35 -3.24 9.44 -14.40
C ALA A 35 -4.49 8.77 -13.80
N GLY A 36 -5.13 9.42 -12.83
CA GLY A 36 -6.37 8.93 -12.18
C GLY A 36 -6.13 8.16 -10.88
N TRP A 37 -4.88 7.99 -10.47
CA TRP A 37 -4.46 7.30 -9.24
C TRP A 37 -3.93 8.26 -8.17
N GLU A 38 -4.10 9.58 -8.34
CA GLU A 38 -3.56 10.61 -7.45
C GLU A 38 -4.16 10.57 -6.05
N GLN A 39 -5.37 10.01 -5.91
CA GLN A 39 -6.06 9.83 -4.64
C GLN A 39 -5.87 8.42 -4.04
N SER A 40 -4.99 7.61 -4.62
CA SER A 40 -4.74 6.24 -4.17
C SER A 40 -3.80 6.19 -2.96
N VAL A 41 -3.96 5.15 -2.14
CA VAL A 41 -3.07 4.89 -1.01
C VAL A 41 -1.90 4.02 -1.46
N SER A 42 -0.70 4.60 -1.45
CA SER A 42 0.51 3.84 -1.79
C SER A 42 0.91 2.89 -0.67
N VAL A 43 1.14 1.63 -1.04
CA VAL A 43 1.67 0.59 -0.16
C VAL A 43 3.13 0.34 -0.56
N PRO A 44 4.12 0.77 0.24
CA PRO A 44 5.51 0.51 -0.07
C PRO A 44 5.82 -0.97 0.21
N LEU A 45 6.19 -1.69 -0.84
CA LEU A 45 6.47 -3.13 -0.78
C LEU A 45 7.95 -3.42 -0.66
N LEU A 46 8.80 -2.57 -1.24
CA LEU A 46 10.24 -2.73 -1.23
C LEU A 46 10.84 -2.16 0.03
N GLN A 47 11.72 -2.95 0.66
CA GLN A 47 12.59 -2.45 1.70
C GLN A 47 13.68 -1.58 1.09
N PRO A 48 14.25 -0.62 1.85
CA PRO A 48 15.33 0.24 1.35
C PRO A 48 16.56 -0.51 0.84
N GLY A 49 16.74 -1.81 1.09
CA GLY A 49 17.85 -2.60 0.54
C GLY A 49 17.65 -3.14 -0.89
N MET A 50 16.43 -3.12 -1.43
CA MET A 50 16.06 -3.79 -2.68
C MET A 50 16.31 -2.93 -3.94
N PHE A 51 17.34 -2.10 -3.92
CA PHE A 51 17.58 -1.07 -4.95
C PHE A 51 17.88 -1.64 -6.34
N GLY A 52 18.45 -2.85 -6.44
CA GLY A 52 18.75 -3.48 -7.74
C GLY A 52 17.49 -3.81 -8.54
N LEU A 53 16.39 -4.09 -7.84
CA LEU A 53 15.09 -4.39 -8.44
C LEU A 53 14.37 -3.12 -8.93
N MET A 54 14.65 -1.96 -8.31
CA MET A 54 14.02 -0.70 -8.68
C MET A 54 14.33 -0.26 -10.12
N ASP A 55 15.52 -0.58 -10.65
CA ASP A 55 15.92 -0.20 -12.01
C ASP A 55 15.25 -1.05 -13.10
N GLN A 56 14.73 -2.23 -12.74
CA GLN A 56 14.11 -3.18 -13.67
C GLN A 56 12.62 -3.39 -13.38
N TRP A 57 12.09 -2.70 -12.38
CA TRP A 57 10.71 -2.87 -11.91
C TRP A 57 9.69 -2.64 -13.03
N ASP A 58 9.88 -1.58 -13.82
CA ASP A 58 8.98 -1.23 -14.92
C ASP A 58 9.00 -2.31 -16.02
N GLN A 59 10.18 -2.86 -16.34
CA GLN A 59 10.30 -3.95 -17.32
C GLN A 59 9.66 -5.24 -16.81
N TYR A 60 9.89 -5.61 -15.55
CA TYR A 60 9.26 -6.80 -14.96
C TYR A 60 7.75 -6.69 -14.89
N LEU A 61 7.23 -5.49 -14.58
CA LEU A 61 5.80 -5.27 -14.57
C LEU A 61 5.21 -5.35 -15.98
N GLU A 62 5.88 -4.78 -17.00
CA GLU A 62 5.48 -4.90 -18.41
C GLU A 62 5.46 -6.36 -18.89
N ASP A 63 6.55 -7.10 -18.65
CA ASP A 63 6.67 -8.52 -19.05
C ASP A 63 5.62 -9.39 -18.36
N PHE A 64 5.37 -9.14 -17.07
CA PHE A 64 4.34 -9.83 -16.31
C PHE A 64 2.93 -9.53 -16.84
N SER A 65 2.67 -8.26 -17.15
CA SER A 65 1.37 -7.75 -17.62
C SER A 65 1.00 -8.27 -19.00
N THR A 66 2.00 -8.47 -19.86
CA THR A 66 1.82 -8.96 -21.24
C THR A 66 1.69 -10.49 -21.32
N THR A 67 1.83 -11.20 -20.21
CA THR A 67 1.56 -12.64 -20.18
C THR A 67 0.11 -12.95 -20.51
N GLY A 68 -0.14 -14.04 -21.24
CA GLY A 68 -1.50 -14.50 -21.57
C GLY A 68 -2.35 -14.96 -20.38
N ALA A 69 -1.84 -14.83 -19.15
CA ALA A 69 -2.55 -15.12 -17.92
C ALA A 69 -3.62 -14.05 -17.60
N TRP A 70 -3.40 -12.79 -18.00
CA TRP A 70 -4.23 -11.64 -17.61
C TRP A 70 -5.09 -11.09 -18.75
N LEU A 71 -5.58 -11.99 -19.61
CA LEU A 71 -6.48 -11.63 -20.71
C LEU A 71 -7.91 -11.40 -20.20
N PRO A 72 -8.71 -10.53 -20.84
CA PRO A 72 -10.04 -10.16 -20.36
C PRO A 72 -10.96 -11.35 -20.06
N HIS A 73 -10.94 -12.39 -20.91
CA HIS A 73 -11.77 -13.59 -20.76
C HIS A 73 -11.33 -14.52 -19.61
N ARG A 74 -10.20 -14.25 -18.97
CA ARG A 74 -9.72 -14.97 -17.78
C ARG A 74 -10.08 -14.25 -16.48
N TYR A 75 -10.62 -13.04 -16.56
CA TYR A 75 -11.06 -12.30 -15.38
C TYR A 75 -12.17 -13.06 -14.66
N GLU A 76 -12.01 -13.20 -13.36
CA GLU A 76 -12.97 -13.85 -12.49
C GLU A 76 -12.92 -13.14 -11.12
N GLU A 77 -14.08 -12.65 -10.67
CA GLU A 77 -14.18 -11.66 -9.59
C GLU A 77 -13.62 -12.19 -8.26
N ASP A 78 -13.74 -13.49 -7.97
CA ASP A 78 -13.38 -14.03 -6.66
C ASP A 78 -11.94 -14.59 -6.60
N HIS A 79 -11.40 -15.08 -7.73
CA HIS A 79 -10.14 -15.83 -7.78
C HIS A 79 -9.14 -15.31 -8.80
N HIS A 80 -9.57 -14.52 -9.80
CA HIS A 80 -8.69 -14.02 -10.86
C HIS A 80 -9.01 -12.55 -11.20
N ASN A 81 -8.76 -11.69 -10.21
CA ASN A 81 -9.09 -10.26 -10.17
C ASN A 81 -7.85 -9.37 -9.95
N CYS A 82 -8.07 -8.06 -9.78
CA CYS A 82 -7.03 -7.07 -9.50
C CYS A 82 -6.16 -7.40 -8.29
N TYR A 83 -6.75 -8.00 -7.24
CA TYR A 83 -6.02 -8.40 -6.05
C TYR A 83 -5.06 -9.54 -6.36
N SER A 84 -5.56 -10.60 -7.03
CA SER A 84 -4.74 -11.75 -7.41
C SER A 84 -3.60 -11.35 -8.36
N TYR A 85 -3.85 -10.39 -9.26
CA TYR A 85 -2.87 -9.77 -10.14
C TYR A 85 -1.72 -9.13 -9.37
N ALA A 86 -2.05 -8.21 -8.45
CA ALA A 86 -1.06 -7.52 -7.64
C ALA A 86 -0.26 -8.51 -6.79
N LEU A 87 -0.94 -9.41 -6.06
CA LEU A 87 -0.27 -10.38 -5.19
C LEU A 87 0.62 -11.35 -5.98
N ARG A 88 0.19 -11.79 -7.17
CA ARG A 88 0.98 -12.68 -8.02
C ARG A 88 2.25 -12.00 -8.51
N PHE A 89 2.17 -10.74 -8.94
CA PHE A 89 3.35 -9.96 -9.31
C PHE A 89 4.33 -9.82 -8.14
N ILE A 90 3.82 -9.46 -6.96
CA ILE A 90 4.63 -9.32 -5.74
C ILE A 90 5.33 -10.63 -5.40
N ASN A 91 4.63 -11.76 -5.49
CA ASN A 91 5.21 -13.07 -5.22
C ASN A 91 6.22 -13.52 -6.29
N CYS A 92 6.11 -13.06 -7.53
CA CYS A 92 7.14 -13.24 -8.55
C CYS A 92 8.41 -12.49 -8.16
N VAL A 93 8.26 -11.23 -7.75
CA VAL A 93 9.37 -10.39 -7.24
C VAL A 93 10.04 -11.04 -6.02
N LEU A 94 9.27 -11.43 -5.01
CA LEU A 94 9.81 -12.04 -3.79
C LEU A 94 10.59 -13.33 -4.11
N ALA A 95 10.08 -14.15 -5.02
CA ALA A 95 10.77 -15.36 -5.45
C ALA A 95 12.11 -15.06 -6.14
N THR A 96 12.22 -13.99 -6.92
CA THR A 96 13.49 -13.55 -7.54
C THR A 96 14.51 -13.10 -6.50
N GLU A 97 14.04 -12.52 -5.39
CA GLU A 97 14.89 -12.09 -4.27
C GLU A 97 15.18 -13.21 -3.25
N GLY A 98 14.62 -14.41 -3.45
CA GLY A 98 14.81 -15.56 -2.55
C GLY A 98 13.97 -15.49 -1.27
N GLU A 99 12.96 -14.64 -1.25
CA GLU A 99 12.05 -14.43 -0.12
C GLU A 99 10.83 -15.36 -0.17
N GLU A 100 10.19 -15.56 0.98
CA GLU A 100 8.99 -16.37 1.08
C GLU A 100 7.78 -15.71 0.39
N ARG A 101 6.95 -16.52 -0.25
CA ARG A 101 5.71 -16.06 -0.89
C ARG A 101 4.68 -15.70 0.17
N LEU A 102 3.95 -14.63 -0.05
CA LEU A 102 2.83 -14.21 0.77
C LEU A 102 1.53 -14.81 0.26
N ASP A 103 0.70 -15.29 1.16
CA ASP A 103 -0.70 -15.54 0.84
C ASP A 103 -1.56 -14.26 0.93
N ARG A 104 -2.85 -14.42 0.63
CA ARG A 104 -3.84 -13.33 0.61
C ARG A 104 -4.01 -12.69 1.99
N ASP A 105 -4.07 -13.49 3.04
CA ASP A 105 -4.38 -12.98 4.37
C ASP A 105 -3.13 -12.33 4.96
N GLU A 106 -1.95 -12.92 4.76
CA GLU A 106 -0.67 -12.33 5.14
C GLU A 106 -0.40 -11.00 4.46
N PHE A 107 -0.60 -10.91 3.14
CA PHE A 107 -0.41 -9.66 2.41
C PHE A 107 -1.37 -8.57 2.92
N THR A 108 -2.63 -8.95 3.13
CA THR A 108 -3.66 -8.02 3.61
C THR A 108 -3.34 -7.49 5.00
N GLU A 109 -3.01 -8.36 5.94
CA GLU A 109 -2.71 -8.00 7.33
C GLU A 109 -1.41 -7.19 7.45
N LYS A 110 -0.35 -7.60 6.75
CA LYS A 110 0.97 -6.94 6.86
C LYS A 110 1.00 -5.59 6.13
N PHE A 111 0.35 -5.47 4.97
CA PHE A 111 0.57 -4.33 4.08
C PHE A 111 -0.67 -3.47 3.81
N VAL A 112 -1.85 -4.07 3.63
CA VAL A 112 -3.06 -3.33 3.24
C VAL A 112 -3.75 -2.71 4.45
N ILE A 113 -4.09 -3.51 5.47
CA ILE A 113 -4.85 -3.08 6.65
C ILE A 113 -4.20 -1.90 7.39
N PRO A 114 -2.87 -1.89 7.65
CA PRO A 114 -2.24 -0.77 8.34
C PRO A 114 -2.40 0.55 7.57
N ARG A 115 -2.34 0.48 6.23
CA ARG A 115 -2.42 1.65 5.35
C ARG A 115 -3.85 2.14 5.21
N THR A 116 -4.82 1.24 5.05
CA THR A 116 -6.24 1.60 4.96
C THR A 116 -6.78 2.12 6.29
N ARG A 117 -6.38 1.56 7.44
CA ARG A 117 -6.70 2.10 8.77
C ARG A 117 -6.14 3.50 8.99
N LYS A 118 -4.94 3.77 8.49
CA LYS A 118 -4.35 5.11 8.56
C LYS A 118 -5.11 6.08 7.66
N ALA A 119 -5.38 5.68 6.41
CA ALA A 119 -6.13 6.48 5.46
C ALA A 119 -7.56 6.79 5.97
N SER A 120 -8.27 5.82 6.55
CA SER A 120 -9.61 6.04 7.08
C SER A 120 -9.62 7.09 8.20
N LYS A 121 -8.65 7.06 9.11
CA LYS A 121 -8.49 8.09 10.14
C LYS A 121 -8.30 9.48 9.53
N TYR A 122 -7.43 9.62 8.52
CA TYR A 122 -7.21 10.90 7.86
C TYR A 122 -8.44 11.39 7.10
N ILE A 123 -9.15 10.49 6.40
CA ILE A 123 -10.39 10.83 5.69
C ILE A 123 -11.44 11.33 6.68
N THR A 124 -11.60 10.67 7.82
CA THR A 124 -12.53 11.12 8.88
C THR A 124 -12.12 12.49 9.43
N LEU A 125 -10.84 12.67 9.77
CA LEU A 125 -10.33 13.95 10.27
C LEU A 125 -10.57 15.08 9.26
N TYR A 126 -10.23 14.84 8.00
CA TYR A 126 -10.42 15.81 6.92
C TYR A 126 -11.89 16.23 6.81
N ARG A 127 -12.80 15.25 6.72
CA ARG A 127 -14.25 15.52 6.59
C ARG A 127 -14.79 16.32 7.77
N MET A 128 -14.39 15.97 8.99
CA MET A 128 -14.86 16.67 10.19
C MET A 128 -14.33 18.10 10.29
N ILE A 129 -13.06 18.32 9.91
CA ILE A 129 -12.48 19.68 9.88
C ILE A 129 -13.12 20.51 8.77
N GLU A 130 -13.39 19.91 7.60
CA GLU A 130 -14.08 20.56 6.49
C GLU A 130 -15.51 20.98 6.87
N GLU A 131 -16.24 20.13 7.60
CA GLU A 131 -17.62 20.39 8.02
C GLU A 131 -17.73 21.33 9.24
N HIS A 132 -16.89 21.14 10.26
CA HIS A 132 -17.04 21.81 11.56
C HIS A 132 -15.95 22.85 11.86
N GLY A 133 -14.89 22.92 11.05
CA GLY A 133 -13.72 23.78 11.26
C GLY A 133 -12.71 23.26 12.28
N PHE A 134 -13.03 22.19 13.02
CA PHE A 134 -12.15 21.55 14.00
C PHE A 134 -12.55 20.08 14.22
N TYR A 135 -11.64 19.28 14.80
CA TYR A 135 -11.92 17.91 15.25
C TYR A 135 -11.39 17.72 16.68
N VAL A 136 -12.25 17.26 17.58
CA VAL A 136 -11.89 16.98 18.97
C VAL A 136 -11.61 15.48 19.12
N ILE A 137 -10.45 15.16 19.68
CA ILE A 137 -10.09 13.78 20.04
C ILE A 137 -10.47 13.59 21.51
N ASP A 138 -11.31 12.60 21.80
CA ASP A 138 -11.58 12.22 23.19
C ASP A 138 -10.27 11.79 23.87
N PRO A 139 -9.98 12.27 25.10
CA PRO A 139 -8.82 11.82 25.82
C PRO A 139 -8.91 10.30 26.02
N PRO A 140 -7.77 9.56 25.93
CA PRO A 140 -7.77 8.13 26.18
C PRO A 140 -8.34 7.89 27.58
N GLY A 141 -9.40 7.08 27.65
CA GLY A 141 -10.09 6.78 28.91
C GLY A 141 -9.12 6.22 29.96
N PRO A 142 -9.41 6.39 31.26
CA PRO A 142 -8.54 5.89 32.32
C PRO A 142 -8.33 4.39 32.15
N GLN A 143 -7.06 3.99 31.97
CA GLN A 143 -6.68 2.59 32.01
C GLN A 143 -7.05 2.05 33.38
N THR A 144 -8.07 1.20 33.45
CA THR A 144 -8.39 0.42 34.63
C THR A 144 -7.24 -0.55 34.86
N GLY A 145 -6.27 -0.15 35.67
CA GLY A 145 -5.26 -1.04 36.22
C GLY A 145 -5.92 -2.17 37.04
N PRO A 146 -5.22 -3.29 37.28
CA PRO A 146 -5.75 -4.37 38.09
C PRO A 146 -6.10 -3.82 39.48
N GLY A 147 -7.37 -3.91 39.86
CA GLY A 147 -7.83 -3.46 41.16
C GLY A 147 -7.04 -4.12 42.28
N PRO A 148 -6.71 -3.40 43.38
CA PRO A 148 -5.99 -3.98 44.49
C PRO A 148 -6.83 -5.13 45.06
N GLY A 149 -6.23 -6.33 45.07
CA GLY A 149 -6.80 -7.51 45.67
C GLY A 149 -7.28 -7.19 47.08
N SER A 150 -8.56 -7.43 47.30
CA SER A 150 -9.22 -7.32 48.60
C SER A 150 -8.61 -8.37 49.51
N GLY A 151 -7.61 -7.97 50.30
CA GLY A 151 -7.24 -8.71 51.50
C GLY A 151 -8.44 -8.68 52.45
N SER A 152 -8.97 -9.84 52.79
CA SER A 152 -9.87 -10.01 53.93
C SER A 152 -9.35 -11.17 54.77
N CYS A 153 -9.44 -10.92 56.07
CA CYS A 153 -8.82 -11.58 57.21
C CYS A 153 -9.07 -13.08 57.33
#